data_AF-A0A192H319-F1
#
_entry.id   AF-A0A192H319-F1
#
_cell.length_a   1.000
_cell.length_b   1.000
_cell.length_c   1.000
_cell.angle_alpha   90.00
_cell.angle_beta   90.00
_cell.angle_gamma   90.00
#
_symmetry.space_group_name_H-M   'P 1'
#
loop_
_entity.id
_entity.type
_entity.pdbx_description
1 polymer ?
#
loop_
_entity_poly.entity_id
_entity_poly.type
_entity_poly.pdbx_seq_one_letter_code
_entity_poly.pdbx_strand_id
1 'polypeptide(L)' 'MEEHNKSLADFRNFILAASLPTERETVNNLLLLALHKYRKQQMSTAYLEYSLFPQLLPLLQADQVNPVRGVLERYGQSVN' A
#
# COMPACT_ATOMS: atom_id res chain seq x y z
N MET A 1 -10.32 -8.17 -15.16
CA MET A 1 -9.27 -7.12 -15.21
C MET A 1 -9.75 -5.78 -14.61
N GLU A 2 -10.98 -5.32 -14.86
CA GLU A 2 -11.49 -4.05 -14.30
C GLU A 2 -11.63 -4.04 -12.77
N GLU A 3 -12.12 -5.12 -12.15
CA GLU A 3 -12.30 -5.19 -10.68
C GLU A 3 -10.97 -5.09 -9.92
N HIS A 4 -9.91 -5.67 -10.46
CA HIS A 4 -8.57 -5.56 -9.89
C HIS A 4 -8.01 -4.14 -9.98
N ASN A 5 -8.27 -3.42 -11.08
CA ASN A 5 -7.84 -2.03 -11.22
C ASN A 5 -8.60 -1.09 -10.28
N LYS A 6 -9.90 -1.32 -10.04
CA LYS A 6 -10.66 -0.59 -9.01
C LYS A 6 -10.12 -0.87 -7.61
N SER A 7 -9.87 -2.15 -7.29
CA SER A 7 -9.26 -2.56 -6.02
C SER A 7 -7.89 -1.89 -5.74
N LEU A 8 -7.02 -1.78 -6.75
CA LEU A 8 -5.72 -1.10 -6.62
C LEU A 8 -5.86 0.42 -6.41
N ALA A 9 -6.84 1.04 -7.07
CA ALA A 9 -7.11 2.48 -6.91
C ALA A 9 -7.67 2.78 -5.52
N ASP A 10 -8.59 1.96 -5.02
CA ASP A 10 -9.17 2.09 -3.68
C ASP A 10 -8.11 1.88 -2.59
N PHE A 11 -7.25 0.87 -2.76
CA PHE A 11 -6.10 0.64 -1.88
C PHE A 11 -5.18 1.86 -1.80
N ARG A 12 -4.81 2.43 -2.96
CA ARG A 12 -3.95 3.62 -3.02
C ARG A 12 -4.61 4.82 -2.34
N ASN A 13 -5.89 5.07 -2.62
CA ASN A 13 -6.64 6.18 -2.03
C ASN A 13 -6.73 6.06 -0.51
N PHE A 14 -6.95 4.85 0.00
CA PHE A 14 -6.97 4.58 1.43
C PHE A 14 -5.63 4.94 2.10
N ILE A 15 -4.50 4.45 1.55
CA ILE A 15 -3.19 4.72 2.14
C ILE A 15 -2.83 6.21 2.04
N LEU A 16 -3.20 6.90 0.96
CA LEU A 16 -3.01 8.35 0.85
C LEU A 16 -3.82 9.16 1.87
N ALA A 17 -5.05 8.73 2.18
CA ALA A 17 -5.87 9.34 3.22
C ALA A 17 -5.27 9.13 4.63
N ALA A 18 -4.67 7.96 4.85
CA ALA A 18 -3.97 7.59 6.09
C ALA A 18 -2.61 8.30 6.29
N SER A 19 -2.07 8.91 5.23
CA SER A 19 -0.76 9.57 5.25
C SER A 19 -0.80 10.95 5.87
N LEU A 20 0.35 11.40 6.39
CA LEU A 20 0.55 12.81 6.75
C LEU A 20 0.35 13.69 5.51
N PRO A 21 -0.36 14.83 5.59
CA PRO A 21 -0.64 15.66 4.41
C PRO A 21 0.61 16.08 3.62
N THR A 22 1.71 16.37 4.32
CA THR A 22 3.00 16.76 3.73
C THR A 22 3.71 15.59 3.02
N GLU A 23 3.40 14.36 3.40
CA GLU A 23 4.05 13.15 2.87
C GLU A 23 3.24 12.45 1.78
N ARG A 24 2.07 12.96 1.42
CA ARG A 24 1.18 12.32 0.45
C ARG A 24 1.84 12.07 -0.90
N GLU A 25 2.70 12.99 -1.36
CA GLU A 25 3.42 12.80 -2.62
C GLU A 25 4.47 11.68 -2.51
N THR A 26 5.24 11.67 -1.42
CA THR A 26 6.21 10.60 -1.09
C THR A 26 5.51 9.24 -1.05
N VAL A 27 4.42 9.14 -0.30
CA VAL A 27 3.62 7.91 -0.18
C VAL A 27 3.05 7.51 -1.53
N ASN A 28 2.54 8.46 -2.31
CA ASN A 28 2.04 8.18 -3.65
C ASN A 28 3.11 7.54 -4.55
N ASN A 29 4.33 8.08 -4.53
CA ASN A 29 5.45 7.57 -5.32
C ASN A 29 5.85 6.16 -4.87
N LEU A 30 5.90 5.90 -3.56
CA LEU A 30 6.15 4.57 -2.99
C LEU A 30 5.08 3.56 -3.44
N LEU A 31 3.80 3.95 -3.41
CA LEU A 31 2.70 3.08 -3.83
C LEU A 31 2.76 2.80 -5.33
N LEU A 32 3.05 3.79 -6.17
CA LEU A 32 3.22 3.58 -7.61
C LEU A 32 4.37 2.63 -7.93
N LEU A 33 5.49 2.75 -7.21
CA LEU A 33 6.62 1.82 -7.33
C LEU A 33 6.23 0.41 -6.91
N ALA A 34 5.52 0.27 -5.79
CA ALA A 34 5.01 -1.01 -5.30
C ALA A 34 4.02 -1.66 -6.30
N LEU A 35 3.10 -0.87 -6.87
CA LEU A 35 2.14 -1.30 -7.90
C LEU A 35 2.85 -1.73 -9.19
N HIS A 36 3.93 -1.06 -9.57
CA HIS A 36 4.75 -1.48 -10.72
C HIS A 36 5.38 -2.86 -10.49
N LYS A 37 5.88 -3.12 -9.28
CA LYS A 37 6.40 -4.44 -8.89
C LYS A 37 5.29 -5.51 -8.81
N TYR A 38 4.11 -5.14 -8.34
CA TYR A 38 2.91 -6.00 -8.34
C TYR A 38 2.57 -6.50 -9.75
N ARG A 39 2.50 -5.58 -10.72
CA ARG A 39 2.19 -5.91 -12.13
C ARG A 39 3.21 -6.83 -12.79
N LYS A 40 4.43 -6.90 -12.25
CA LYS A 40 5.50 -7.81 -12.71
C LYS A 40 5.50 -9.17 -12.01
N GLN A 41 4.46 -9.50 -11.22
CA GLN A 41 4.39 -10.71 -10.39
C GLN A 41 5.51 -10.82 -9.34
N GLN A 42 6.08 -9.69 -8.90
CA GLN A 42 7.15 -9.64 -7.91
C GLN A 42 6.66 -9.29 -6.50
N MET A 43 5.34 -9.24 -6.28
CA MET A 43 4.78 -9.00 -4.95
C MET A 43 4.46 -10.32 -4.27
N SER A 44 5.27 -10.67 -3.29
CA SER A 44 4.89 -11.60 -2.23
C SER A 44 4.28 -10.80 -1.07
N THR A 45 3.49 -11.46 -0.22
CA THR A 45 3.06 -10.91 1.08
C THR A 45 4.25 -10.37 1.88
N ALA A 46 5.40 -11.04 1.78
CA ALA A 46 6.66 -10.61 2.39
C ALA A 46 7.16 -9.25 1.86
N TYR A 47 6.92 -8.89 0.59
CA TYR A 47 7.25 -7.55 0.11
C TYR A 47 6.39 -6.47 0.77
N LEU A 48 5.10 -6.74 0.98
CA LEU A 48 4.20 -5.80 1.65
C LEU A 48 4.58 -5.61 3.13
N GLU A 49 4.86 -6.71 3.84
CA GLU A 49 5.17 -6.71 5.28
C GLU A 49 6.58 -6.21 5.59
N TYR A 50 7.59 -6.69 4.87
CA TYR A 50 9.01 -6.44 5.22
C TYR A 50 9.66 -5.33 4.39
N SER A 51 9.02 -4.84 3.31
CA SER A 51 9.57 -3.73 2.51
C SER A 51 8.65 -2.52 2.49
N LEU A 52 7.39 -2.66 2.08
CA LEU A 52 6.51 -1.50 1.90
C LEU A 52 6.03 -0.92 3.24
N PHE A 53 5.54 -1.76 4.16
CA PHE A 53 5.00 -1.28 5.43
C PHE A 53 6.01 -0.50 6.30
N PRO A 54 7.27 -0.94 6.47
CA PRO A 54 8.28 -0.18 7.21
C PRO A 54 8.59 1.19 6.60
N GLN A 55 8.51 1.31 5.27
CA GLN A 55 8.72 2.59 4.57
C GLN A 55 7.52 3.53 4.71
N LEU A 56 6.31 2.99 4.84
CA LEU A 56 5.10 3.77 5.07
C LEU A 56 4.99 4.25 6.52
N LEU A 57 5.42 3.45 7.49
CA LEU A 57 5.32 3.73 8.93
C LEU A 57 5.64 5.18 9.35
N PRO A 58 6.78 5.78 8.95
CA PRO A 58 7.10 7.17 9.34
C PRO A 58 6.29 8.24 8.60
N LEU A 59 5.55 7.87 7.55
CA LEU A 59 4.79 8.77 6.67
C LEU A 59 3.28 8.77 6.99
N LEU A 60 2.83 7.90 7.89
CA LEU A 60 1.44 7.74 8.27
C LEU A 60 1.09 8.57 9.49
N GLN A 61 -0.20 8.92 9.59
CA GLN A 61 -0.77 9.39 10.85
C GLN A 61 -0.74 8.25 11.88
N ALA A 62 -0.43 8.58 13.14
CA ALA A 62 -0.16 7.58 14.17
C ALA A 62 -1.34 6.62 14.43
N ASP A 63 -2.57 7.13 14.37
CA ASP A 63 -3.82 6.38 14.51
C ASP A 63 -4.12 5.47 13.30
N GLN A 64 -3.48 5.73 12.16
CA GLN A 64 -3.71 5.02 10.90
C GLN A 64 -2.74 3.87 10.65
N VAL A 65 -1.72 3.68 11.51
CA VAL A 65 -0.73 2.60 11.39
C VAL A 65 -1.39 1.20 11.39
N ASN A 66 -2.26 0.93 12.36
CA ASN A 66 -2.95 -0.36 12.47
C ASN A 66 -3.96 -0.60 11.31
N PRO A 67 -4.81 0.39 10.94
CA PRO A 67 -5.65 0.28 9.75
C PRO A 67 -4.87 -0.04 8.46
N VAL A 68 -3.73 0.62 8.23
CA VAL A 68 -2.88 0.39 7.05
C VAL A 68 -2.29 -1.02 7.05
N ARG A 69 -1.82 -1.52 8.20
CA ARG A 69 -1.33 -2.90 8.31
C ARG A 69 -2.40 -3.92 7.90
N GLY A 70 -3.61 -3.78 8.44
CA GLY A 70 -4.72 -4.70 8.14
C GLY A 70 -5.20 -4.62 6.69
N VAL A 71 -5.01 -3.50 6.00
CA VAL A 71 -5.27 -3.40 4.55
C VAL A 71 -4.18 -4.09 3.74
N LEU A 72 -2.90 -3.92 4.10
CA LEU A 72 -1.77 -4.57 3.44
C LEU A 72 -1.85 -6.10 3.55
N GLU A 73 -2.19 -6.64 4.72
CA GLU A 73 -2.37 -8.08 4.95
C GLU A 73 -3.46 -8.66 4.04
N ARG A 74 -4.63 -8.01 3.97
CA ARG A 74 -5.74 -8.42 3.09
C ARG A 74 -5.35 -8.37 1.62
N TYR A 75 -4.61 -7.35 1.21
CA TYR A 75 -4.13 -7.21 -0.17
C TYR A 75 -3.12 -8.29 -0.54
N GLY A 76 -2.25 -8.67 0.41
CA GLY A 76 -1.25 -9.73 0.23
C GLY A 76 -1.84 -11.14 0.20
N GLN A 77 -3.03 -11.36 0.78
CA GLN A 77 -3.74 -12.65 0.78
C GLN A 77 -4.55 -12.89 -0.49
N SER A 78 -5.08 -11.83 -1.12
CA SER A 78 -5.95 -11.94 -2.31
C SER A 78 -5.22 -12.36 -3.60
N VAL A 79 -3.90 -12.57 -3.54
CA VAL A 79 -3.03 -12.93 -4.68
C VAL A 79 -2.70 -14.43 -4.72
N ASN A 80 -3.13 -15.20 -3.70
CA ASN A 80 -3.03 -16.67 -3.66
C ASN A 80 -4.28 -17.35 -4.18
#